data_AF-A0A0L0LGP3-F1
#
_entry.id   AF-A0A0L0LGP3-F1
#
_cell.length_a   1.000
_cell.length_b   1.000
_cell.length_c   1.000
_cell.angle_alpha   90.00
_cell.angle_beta   90.00
_cell.angle_gamma   90.00
#
_symmetry.space_group_name_H-M   'P 1'
#
loop_
_entity.id
_entity.type
_entity.pdbx_description
1 polymer ?
#
loop_
_entity_poly.entity_id
_entity_poly.type
_entity_poly.pdbx_seq_one_letter_code
_entity_poly.pdbx_strand_id
1 'polypeptide(L)'
;MAFDHWRRTVANMAERRGIPNPLQEEHLGILDLNFTREDGWRVTIKGTKMNRGARLLFEEMATSFAGVRATGIICDEVFDRFMRECLGDLWDHEVGMGTHTLLDAAHEARAVEIVWKLR
;
A
#
# COMPACT_ATOMS: atom_id res chain seq x y z
N MET A 1 -4.20 18.85 9.09
CA MET A 1 -5.49 18.14 9.19
C MET A 1 -5.49 16.80 8.44
N ALA A 2 -4.59 16.53 7.50
CA ALA A 2 -4.51 15.24 6.78
C ALA A 2 -3.86 14.09 7.58
N PHE A 3 -2.90 14.37 8.47
CA PHE A 3 -2.27 13.32 9.30
C PHE A 3 -3.26 12.59 10.24
N ASP A 4 -4.22 13.33 10.80
CA ASP A 4 -5.27 12.77 11.64
C ASP A 4 -6.27 11.93 10.84
N HIS A 5 -6.44 12.23 9.55
CA HIS A 5 -7.26 11.44 8.64
C HIS A 5 -6.58 10.10 8.33
N TRP A 6 -5.31 10.12 7.91
CA TRP A 6 -4.53 8.92 7.64
C TRP A 6 -4.50 7.94 8.83
N ARG A 7 -4.15 8.45 10.03
CA ARG A 7 -4.11 7.62 11.24
C ARG A 7 -5.47 7.04 11.60
N ARG A 8 -6.55 7.80 11.40
CA ARG A 8 -7.92 7.33 11.63
C ARG A 8 -8.33 6.29 10.61
N THR A 9 -7.97 6.46 9.34
CA THR A 9 -8.23 5.49 8.28
C THR A 9 -7.54 4.16 8.56
N VAL A 10 -6.24 4.18 8.89
CA VAL A 10 -5.50 2.98 9.29
C VAL A 10 -6.06 2.35 10.57
N ALA A 11 -6.43 3.16 11.57
CA ALA A 11 -7.04 2.66 12.80
C ALA A 11 -8.39 1.98 12.53
N ASN A 12 -9.25 2.59 11.72
CA ASN A 12 -10.53 2.03 11.32
C ASN A 12 -10.36 0.72 10.51
N MET A 13 -9.36 0.65 9.62
CA MET A 13 -9.03 -0.58 8.89
C MET A 13 -8.57 -1.69 9.84
N ALA A 14 -7.69 -1.36 10.78
CA ALA A 14 -7.21 -2.31 11.78
C ALA A 14 -8.36 -2.83 12.64
N GLU A 15 -9.25 -1.94 13.11
CA GLU A 15 -10.44 -2.29 13.89
C GLU A 15 -11.37 -3.23 13.13
N ARG A 16 -11.72 -2.92 11.87
CA ARG A 16 -12.56 -3.80 11.03
C ARG A 16 -11.98 -5.20 10.85
N ARG A 17 -10.66 -5.32 10.83
CA ARG A 17 -9.95 -6.60 10.68
C ARG A 17 -9.63 -7.29 12.01
N GLY A 18 -10.02 -6.69 13.15
CA GLY A 18 -9.70 -7.20 14.48
C GLY A 18 -8.20 -7.19 14.80
N ILE A 19 -7.43 -6.30 14.15
CA ILE A 19 -5.97 -6.20 14.31
C ILE A 19 -5.63 -5.15 15.37
N PRO A 20 -4.77 -5.46 16.36
CA PRO A 20 -4.29 -4.51 17.35
C PRO A 20 -3.57 -3.29 16.74
N ASN A 21 -3.82 -2.10 17.31
CA ASN A 21 -3.11 -0.87 17.01
C ASN A 21 -2.27 -0.45 18.25
N PRO A 22 -0.92 -0.37 18.16
CA PRO A 22 -0.09 -0.39 16.96
C PRO A 22 0.06 -1.79 16.32
N LEU A 23 0.06 -1.81 14.98
CA LEU A 23 0.20 -3.00 14.14
C LEU A 23 1.51 -3.75 14.42
N GLN A 24 1.45 -5.08 14.50
CA GLN A 24 2.60 -5.97 14.61
C GLN A 24 2.88 -6.67 13.26
N GLU A 25 4.12 -7.11 13.05
CA GLU A 25 4.55 -7.73 11.78
C GLU A 25 3.79 -9.00 11.41
N GLU A 26 3.35 -9.75 12.42
CA GLU A 26 2.55 -10.97 12.27
C GLU A 26 1.14 -10.70 11.72
N HIS A 27 0.62 -9.48 11.92
CA HIS A 27 -0.68 -9.09 11.41
C HIS A 27 -0.66 -8.70 9.92
N LEU A 28 0.54 -8.54 9.34
CA LEU A 28 0.75 -8.07 7.98
C LEU A 28 1.17 -9.23 7.05
N GLY A 29 0.37 -9.44 6.00
CA GLY A 29 0.57 -10.42 4.95
C GLY A 29 1.44 -9.95 3.79
N ILE A 30 1.60 -8.65 3.54
CA ILE A 30 2.48 -8.17 2.44
C ILE A 30 3.94 -8.44 2.77
N LEU A 31 4.61 -9.16 1.87
CA LEU A 31 6.06 -9.34 1.86
C LEU A 31 6.71 -8.20 1.09
N ASP A 32 6.35 -8.00 -0.18
CA ASP A 32 6.92 -7.00 -1.08
C ASP A 32 5.85 -6.38 -1.99
N LEU A 33 6.14 -5.21 -2.57
CA LEU A 33 5.40 -4.63 -3.69
C LEU A 33 6.32 -4.49 -4.89
N ASN A 34 5.87 -4.91 -6.08
CA ASN A 34 6.57 -4.68 -7.33
C ASN A 34 5.79 -3.69 -8.19
N PHE A 35 6.36 -2.51 -8.37
CA PHE A 35 5.86 -1.45 -9.24
C PHE A 35 6.43 -1.67 -10.63
N THR A 36 5.59 -1.78 -11.64
CA THR A 36 5.99 -1.91 -13.05
C THR A 36 5.57 -0.65 -13.78
N ARG A 37 6.49 0.05 -14.43
CA ARG A 37 6.24 1.26 -15.23
C ARG A 37 5.74 0.92 -16.63
N GLU A 38 5.29 1.92 -17.38
CA GLU A 38 4.87 1.74 -18.78
C GLU A 38 5.98 1.20 -19.69
N ASP A 39 7.23 1.61 -19.45
CA ASP A 39 8.42 1.16 -20.19
C ASP A 39 8.90 -0.26 -19.80
N GLY A 40 8.20 -0.90 -18.85
CA GLY A 40 8.53 -2.23 -18.34
C GLY A 40 9.57 -2.23 -17.21
N TRP A 41 10.09 -1.08 -16.80
CA TRP A 41 10.98 -0.99 -15.65
C TRP A 41 10.27 -1.39 -14.36
N ARG A 42 10.97 -2.13 -13.49
CA ARG A 42 10.40 -2.65 -12.23
C ARG A 42 11.15 -2.14 -11.01
N VAL A 43 10.40 -1.65 -10.03
CA VAL A 43 10.89 -1.25 -8.70
C VAL A 43 10.26 -2.16 -7.66
N THR A 44 11.10 -2.86 -6.89
CA THR A 44 10.64 -3.68 -5.77
C THR A 44 10.86 -2.95 -4.45
N ILE A 45 9.79 -2.84 -3.66
CA ILE A 45 9.82 -2.28 -2.32
C ILE A 45 9.53 -3.38 -1.32
N LYS A 46 10.53 -3.67 -0.48
CA LYS A 46 10.42 -4.67 0.58
C LYS A 46 9.45 -4.19 1.67
N GLY A 47 8.63 -5.10 2.18
CA GLY A 47 7.70 -4.86 3.30
C GLY A 47 8.35 -4.30 4.55
N THR A 48 9.58 -4.73 4.82
CA THR A 48 10.40 -4.22 5.93
C THR A 48 10.83 -2.76 5.76
N LYS A 49 10.76 -2.21 4.55
CA LYS A 49 11.06 -0.81 4.23
C LYS A 49 9.82 0.08 4.15
N MET A 50 8.63 -0.47 4.37
CA MET A 50 7.35 0.26 4.33
C MET A 50 6.78 0.46 5.73
N ASN A 51 6.09 1.58 5.94
CA ASN A 51 5.28 1.77 7.15
C ASN A 51 4.19 0.68 7.22
N ARG A 52 3.95 0.13 8.41
CA ARG A 52 2.93 -0.90 8.67
C ARG A 52 1.52 -0.48 8.27
N GLY A 53 1.18 0.80 8.46
CA GLY A 53 -0.10 1.35 8.02
C GLY A 53 -0.24 1.35 6.49
N ALA A 54 0.84 1.68 5.78
CA ALA A 54 0.85 1.62 4.31
C ALA A 54 0.67 0.17 3.83
N ARG A 55 1.32 -0.80 4.47
CA ARG A 55 1.12 -2.23 4.16
C ARG A 55 -0.32 -2.67 4.39
N LEU A 56 -0.91 -2.30 5.52
CA LEU A 56 -2.30 -2.63 5.80
C LEU A 56 -3.26 -2.04 4.75
N LEU A 57 -2.99 -0.82 4.30
CA LEU A 57 -3.75 -0.16 3.24
C LEU A 57 -3.67 -0.92 1.90
N PHE A 58 -2.47 -1.30 1.46
CA PHE A 58 -2.30 -2.10 0.24
C PHE A 58 -2.97 -3.46 0.33
N GLU A 59 -2.98 -4.09 1.52
CA GLU A 59 -3.72 -5.34 1.74
C GLU A 59 -5.22 -5.15 1.60
N GLU A 60 -5.78 -4.09 2.20
CA GLU A 60 -7.20 -3.77 2.12
C GLU A 60 -7.63 -3.53 0.67
N MET A 61 -6.79 -2.86 -0.12
CA MET A 61 -7.06 -2.69 -1.55
C MET A 61 -7.07 -4.04 -2.28
N ALA A 62 -6.07 -4.88 -2.01
CA ALA A 62 -5.96 -6.18 -2.67
C ALA A 62 -7.16 -7.09 -2.42
N THR A 63 -7.76 -6.98 -1.24
CA THR A 63 -8.93 -7.77 -0.84
C THR A 63 -10.25 -7.15 -1.29
N SER A 64 -10.32 -5.81 -1.39
CA SER A 64 -11.54 -5.07 -1.73
C SER A 64 -11.86 -5.06 -3.22
N PHE A 65 -10.86 -5.18 -4.09
CA PHE A 65 -11.06 -5.22 -5.54
C PHE A 65 -11.00 -6.66 -6.07
N ALA A 66 -12.13 -7.19 -6.56
CA ALA A 66 -12.25 -8.57 -7.01
C ALA A 66 -11.21 -8.97 -8.08
N GLY A 67 -10.87 -8.05 -8.99
CA GLY A 67 -9.84 -8.26 -10.02
C GLY A 67 -8.40 -8.34 -9.44
N VAL A 68 -8.14 -7.58 -8.38
CA VAL A 68 -6.85 -7.61 -7.66
C VAL A 68 -6.74 -8.86 -6.81
N ARG A 69 -7.83 -9.30 -6.17
CA ARG A 69 -7.86 -10.50 -5.33
C ARG A 69 -7.49 -11.77 -6.11
N ALA A 70 -7.86 -11.86 -7.38
CA ALA A 70 -7.59 -13.01 -8.23
C ALA A 70 -6.15 -13.06 -8.76
N THR A 71 -5.51 -11.90 -8.94
CA THR A 71 -4.22 -11.78 -9.64
C THR A 71 -3.08 -11.32 -8.76
N GLY A 72 -3.39 -10.72 -7.60
CA GLY A 72 -2.43 -9.96 -6.79
C GLY A 72 -1.95 -8.68 -7.46
N ILE A 73 -2.53 -8.29 -8.60
CA ILE A 73 -2.07 -7.15 -9.41
C ILE A 73 -3.11 -6.04 -9.36
N ILE A 74 -2.66 -4.84 -9.01
CA ILE A 74 -3.41 -3.59 -9.11
C ILE A 74 -2.95 -2.91 -10.40
N CYS A 75 -3.89 -2.52 -11.27
CA CYS A 75 -3.61 -1.83 -12.52
C CYS A 75 -3.91 -0.33 -12.43
N ASP A 76 -3.38 0.44 -13.38
CA ASP A 76 -3.47 1.91 -13.45
C ASP A 76 -4.77 2.55 -13.02
N GLU A 77 -5.90 2.22 -13.64
CA GLU A 77 -7.13 2.96 -13.36
C GLU A 77 -7.60 2.81 -11.90
N VAL A 78 -7.40 1.62 -11.33
CA VAL A 78 -7.71 1.32 -9.92
C VAL A 78 -6.65 1.93 -9.01
N PHE A 79 -5.39 1.81 -9.43
CA PHE A 79 -4.24 2.30 -8.71
C PHE A 79 -4.25 3.82 -8.61
N ASP A 80 -4.44 4.55 -9.70
CA ASP A 80 -4.52 6.01 -9.76
C ASP A 80 -5.64 6.56 -8.90
N ARG A 81 -6.84 5.95 -8.96
CA ARG A 81 -7.97 6.36 -8.10
C ARG A 81 -7.59 6.20 -6.63
N PHE A 82 -6.99 5.07 -6.27
CA PHE A 82 -6.54 4.78 -4.91
C PHE A 82 -5.40 5.71 -4.47
N MET A 83 -4.41 5.99 -5.33
CA MET A 83 -3.32 6.91 -5.05
C MET A 83 -3.86 8.30 -4.72
N ARG A 84 -4.84 8.78 -5.49
CA ARG A 84 -5.51 10.06 -5.26
C ARG A 84 -6.32 10.09 -3.97
N GLU A 85 -7.00 9.00 -3.62
CA GLU A 85 -7.87 8.93 -2.44
C GLU A 85 -7.12 8.65 -1.13
N CYS A 86 -6.01 7.90 -1.16
CA CYS A 86 -5.36 7.39 0.06
C CYS A 86 -3.90 7.82 0.25
N LEU A 87 -3.17 8.12 -0.84
CA LEU A 87 -1.74 8.46 -0.78
C LEU A 87 -1.46 9.97 -0.88
N GLY A 88 -2.43 10.77 -1.38
CA GLY A 88 -2.38 12.23 -1.27
C GLY A 88 -2.22 12.72 0.17
N ASP A 89 -2.87 12.06 1.13
CA ASP A 89 -2.75 12.39 2.56
C ASP A 89 -1.45 11.89 3.21
N LEU A 90 -0.80 10.90 2.59
CA LEU A 90 0.44 10.26 3.04
C LEU A 90 1.67 11.06 2.58
N TRP A 91 1.57 11.69 1.40
CA TRP A 91 2.55 12.59 0.79
C TRP A 91 2.89 13.79 1.69
N ASP A 92 1.89 14.36 2.37
CA ASP A 92 2.06 15.63 3.10
C ASP A 92 2.70 15.49 4.49
N HIS A 93 2.83 14.29 5.07
CA HIS A 93 3.03 14.16 6.52
C HIS A 93 4.00 13.10 7.07
N GLU A 94 4.62 12.21 6.28
CA GLU A 94 5.71 11.33 6.77
C GLU A 94 6.88 11.22 5.77
N VAL A 95 7.85 12.14 5.89
CA VAL A 95 9.12 12.10 5.13
C VAL A 95 10.09 11.12 5.81
N GLY A 96 9.92 9.83 5.53
CA GLY A 96 10.97 8.83 5.65
C GLY A 96 11.49 8.46 4.26
N MET A 97 12.79 8.14 4.11
CA MET A 97 13.38 7.78 2.80
C MET A 97 12.59 6.67 2.07
N GLY A 98 11.98 5.73 2.80
CA GLY A 98 11.16 4.66 2.23
C GLY A 98 9.81 5.13 1.66
N THR A 99 9.23 6.20 2.20
CA THR A 99 7.95 6.76 1.75
C THR A 99 8.12 7.46 0.40
N HIS A 100 9.20 8.21 0.19
CA HIS A 100 9.48 8.83 -1.11
C HIS A 100 9.71 7.81 -2.22
N THR A 101 10.51 6.76 -1.97
CA THR A 101 10.70 5.71 -2.98
C THR A 101 9.39 5.00 -3.33
N LEU A 102 8.51 4.81 -2.36
CA LEU A 102 7.18 4.25 -2.56
C LEU A 102 6.28 5.16 -3.39
N LEU A 103 6.30 6.46 -3.11
CA LEU A 103 5.49 7.45 -3.80
C LEU A 103 5.99 7.68 -5.24
N ASP A 104 7.30 7.76 -5.45
CA ASP A 104 7.91 7.90 -6.78
C ASP A 104 7.63 6.65 -7.63
N ALA A 105 7.83 5.45 -7.06
CA ALA A 105 7.55 4.20 -7.75
C ALA A 105 6.06 4.07 -8.10
N ALA A 106 5.16 4.54 -7.23
CA ALA A 106 3.74 4.57 -7.48
C ALA A 106 3.36 5.55 -8.60
N HIS A 107 3.92 6.76 -8.61
CA HIS A 107 3.55 7.80 -9.57
C HIS A 107 3.79 7.41 -11.03
N GLU A 108 4.76 6.53 -11.26
CA GLU A 108 5.16 6.07 -12.59
C GLU A 108 4.71 4.64 -12.89
N ALA A 109 4.01 3.98 -11.94
CA ALA A 109 3.62 2.59 -12.08
C ALA A 109 2.39 2.44 -12.96
N ARG A 110 2.54 1.59 -13.98
CA ARG A 110 1.49 0.97 -14.78
C ARG A 110 0.69 -0.10 -13.99
N ALA A 111 1.38 -0.78 -13.10
CA ALA A 111 0.86 -1.88 -12.32
C ALA A 111 1.64 -2.08 -11.03
N VAL A 112 0.96 -2.58 -10.01
CA VAL A 112 1.55 -2.97 -8.72
C VAL A 112 1.18 -4.41 -8.43
N GLU A 113 2.19 -5.26 -8.34
CA GLU A 113 2.03 -6.65 -7.91
C GLU A 113 2.32 -6.75 -6.41
N ILE A 114 1.40 -7.37 -5.68
CA ILE A 114 1.53 -7.65 -4.25
C ILE A 114 2.10 -9.05 -4.06
N VAL A 115 3.26 -9.13 -3.43
CA VAL A 115 3.87 -10.39 -3.01
C VAL A 115 3.43 -10.67 -1.58
N TRP A 116 2.74 -11.80 -1.37
CA TRP A 116 2.25 -12.22 -0.06
C TRP A 116 3.24 -13.12 0.67
N LYS A 117 3.24 -13.05 2.00
CA LYS A 117 3.80 -14.11 2.84
C LYS A 117 2.97 -15.38 2.65
N LEU A 118 3.63 -16.50 2.33
CA LEU A 118 2.99 -17.82 2.38
C LEU A 118 2.60 -18.08 3.85
N ARG A 119 1.31 -18.35 4.07
CA ARG A 119 0.77 -18.71 5.40
C ARG A 119 0.74 -20.22 5.57
#